data_AF-A0AAN6QRR6-F1
#
_entry.id   AF-A0AAN6QRR6-F1
#
_cell.length_a   1.000
_cell.length_b   1.000
_cell.length_c   1.000
_cell.angle_alpha   90.00
_cell.angle_beta   90.00
_cell.angle_gamma   90.00
#
_symmetry.space_group_name_H-M   'P 1'
#
loop_
_entity.id
_entity.type
_entity.pdbx_description
1 polymer ?
#
loop_
_entity_poly.entity_id
_entity_poly.type
_entity_poly.pdbx_seq_one_letter_code
_entity_poly.pdbx_strand_id
1 'polypeptide(L)'
;MASRGSGISPPNESFLSRKKKEIVDRSMAIFEQSLERCLNNSVSTPRRTKRQRDDEDTTPEHRTSETGPRTKRKRAAPEPNGLRLACPFYKHDPAKYKNHNTCSGHCWKTVHRLKEHIYRNHVLKNCCPRCLEHFDGSEALKDHQRAKVPCELKQASVDTITDEQEKKLHTRAKPNVPEEEKWREMYQIIFPGEEVPSPYHELAAEPSKAGISRFSSPDEVKELLRTKLPPLVRRALEKEVDRLFEDLQEKVNQKTVEIIRDVELQMLRTIQFGEEQSVAPAAA
;
A
#
# COMPACT_ATOMS: atom_id res chain seq x y z
N MET A 1 60.88 31.96 -10.30
CA MET A 1 59.44 32.19 -10.05
C MET A 1 58.70 30.91 -10.39
N ALA A 2 58.31 30.16 -9.37
CA ALA A 2 57.60 28.90 -9.48
C ALA A 2 56.11 29.14 -9.25
N SER A 3 55.27 28.69 -10.19
CA SER A 3 53.84 28.49 -9.96
C SER A 3 53.42 27.23 -10.70
N ARG A 4 53.51 26.09 -10.02
CA ARG A 4 52.86 24.85 -10.41
C ARG A 4 51.43 24.92 -9.89
N GLY A 5 50.46 25.01 -10.80
CA GLY A 5 49.05 24.85 -10.47
C GLY A 5 48.77 23.40 -10.07
N SER A 6 48.43 23.18 -8.81
CA SER A 6 47.92 21.90 -8.33
C SER A 6 46.54 21.65 -8.94
N GLY A 7 46.48 20.71 -9.90
CA GLY A 7 45.23 20.13 -10.34
C GLY A 7 44.62 19.33 -9.18
N ILE A 8 43.52 19.82 -8.64
CA ILE A 8 42.69 19.10 -7.67
C ILE A 8 41.95 18.02 -8.45
N SER A 9 42.45 16.78 -8.39
CA SER A 9 41.69 15.61 -8.82
C SER A 9 40.45 15.44 -7.93
N PRO A 10 39.27 15.13 -8.50
CA PRO A 10 38.07 14.91 -7.70
C PRO A 10 38.22 13.66 -6.82
N PRO A 11 37.54 13.61 -5.66
CA PRO A 11 37.66 12.49 -4.74
C PRO A 11 37.10 11.22 -5.40
N ASN A 12 37.87 10.15 -5.30
CA ASN A 12 37.50 8.82 -5.76
C ASN A 12 36.27 8.31 -4.97
N GLU A 13 35.06 8.52 -5.48
CA GLU A 13 33.87 7.90 -4.88
C GLU A 13 34.06 6.39 -4.74
N SER A 14 33.85 5.88 -3.52
CA SER A 14 33.96 4.45 -3.22
C SER A 14 33.03 3.64 -4.13
N PHE A 15 33.41 2.40 -4.46
CA PHE A 15 32.56 1.51 -5.26
C PHE A 15 31.15 1.37 -4.66
N LEU A 16 31.07 1.31 -3.32
CA LEU A 16 29.80 1.27 -2.58
C LEU A 16 28.99 2.55 -2.76
N SER A 17 29.62 3.73 -2.68
CA SER A 17 28.96 5.02 -2.92
C SER A 17 28.38 5.08 -4.34
N ARG A 18 29.14 4.64 -5.35
CA ARG A 18 28.64 4.55 -6.74
C ARG A 18 27.47 3.59 -6.85
N LYS A 19 27.51 2.44 -6.17
CA LYS A 19 26.44 1.46 -6.22
C LYS A 19 25.17 1.92 -5.53
N LYS A 20 25.29 2.56 -4.36
CA LYS A 20 24.18 3.21 -3.65
C LYS A 20 23.53 4.27 -4.53
N LYS A 21 24.34 5.13 -5.17
CA LYS A 21 23.87 6.14 -6.12
C LYS A 21 23.12 5.54 -7.30
N GLU A 22 23.66 4.48 -7.92
CA GLU A 22 23.00 3.76 -9.02
C GLU A 22 21.61 3.23 -8.63
N ILE A 23 21.47 2.69 -7.42
CA ILE A 23 20.19 2.18 -6.89
C ILE A 23 19.18 3.33 -6.72
N VAL A 24 19.62 4.44 -6.12
CA VAL A 24 18.78 5.63 -5.95
C VAL A 24 18.36 6.19 -7.31
N ASP A 25 19.29 6.35 -8.25
CA ASP A 25 19.01 6.91 -9.57
C ASP A 25 18.04 6.04 -10.38
N ARG A 26 18.19 4.71 -10.33
CA ARG A 26 17.25 3.78 -10.98
C ARG A 26 15.85 3.87 -10.36
N SER A 27 15.78 3.98 -9.04
CA SER A 27 14.51 4.13 -8.31
C SER A 27 13.84 5.47 -8.59
N MET A 28 14.64 6.54 -8.69
CA MET A 28 14.18 7.87 -9.06
C MET A 28 13.65 7.91 -10.50
N ALA A 29 14.28 7.23 -11.45
CA ALA A 29 13.76 7.13 -12.81
C ALA A 29 12.39 6.45 -12.89
N ILE A 30 12.16 5.39 -12.09
CA ILE A 30 10.86 4.72 -11.98
C ILE A 30 9.81 5.66 -11.37
N PHE A 31 10.20 6.38 -10.32
CA PHE A 31 9.35 7.38 -9.67
C PHE A 31 8.96 8.50 -10.64
N GLU A 32 9.92 9.10 -11.34
CA GLU A 32 9.68 10.19 -12.30
C GLU A 32 8.78 9.74 -13.45
N GLN A 33 8.99 8.53 -13.99
CA GLN A 33 8.09 7.97 -15.01
C GLN A 33 6.67 7.78 -14.47
N SER A 34 6.53 7.37 -13.21
CA SER A 34 5.24 7.19 -12.55
C SER A 34 4.56 8.52 -12.26
N LEU A 35 5.32 9.52 -11.81
CA LEU A 35 4.88 10.89 -11.56
C LEU A 35 4.33 11.51 -12.85
N GLU A 36 5.09 11.46 -13.94
CA GLU A 36 4.65 11.97 -15.23
C GLU A 36 3.41 11.23 -15.77
N ARG A 37 3.37 9.90 -15.62
CA ARG A 37 2.17 9.13 -16.01
C ARG A 37 0.93 9.59 -15.22
N CYS A 38 1.06 9.87 -13.93
CA CYS A 38 -0.04 10.35 -13.09
C CYS A 38 -0.45 11.79 -13.43
N LEU A 39 0.52 12.68 -13.66
CA LEU A 39 0.26 14.09 -13.97
C LEU A 39 -0.35 14.27 -15.38
N ASN A 40 0.00 13.39 -16.32
CA ASN A 40 -0.48 13.45 -17.71
C ASN A 40 -1.77 12.64 -17.93
N ASN A 41 -2.03 11.56 -17.17
CA ASN A 41 -3.27 10.78 -17.28
C ASN A 41 -4.48 11.37 -16.55
N SER A 42 -4.46 12.64 -16.13
CA SER A 42 -5.66 13.34 -15.66
C SER A 42 -6.76 13.43 -16.74
N VAL A 43 -6.52 12.96 -17.97
CA VAL A 43 -7.53 12.66 -18.99
C VAL A 43 -7.20 11.35 -19.72
N SER A 44 -7.26 10.19 -19.05
CA SER A 44 -7.52 8.88 -19.68
C SER A 44 -7.64 7.77 -18.65
N THR A 45 -8.87 7.38 -18.31
CA THR A 45 -9.13 6.08 -17.70
C THR A 45 -8.74 4.97 -18.68
N PRO A 46 -7.96 3.95 -18.31
CA PRO A 46 -7.60 2.87 -19.22
C PRO A 46 -8.85 2.05 -19.55
N ARG A 47 -9.24 2.07 -20.82
CA ARG A 47 -10.32 1.26 -21.39
C ARG A 47 -9.83 -0.19 -21.43
N ARG A 48 -10.30 -1.01 -20.49
CA ARG A 48 -10.10 -2.46 -20.50
C ARG A 48 -10.60 -3.02 -21.84
N THR A 49 -9.70 -3.58 -22.63
CA THR A 49 -9.97 -4.27 -23.90
C THR A 49 -10.93 -5.43 -23.64
N LYS A 50 -12.17 -5.29 -24.12
CA LYS A 50 -13.16 -6.35 -24.15
C LYS A 50 -12.70 -7.35 -25.22
N ARG A 51 -12.21 -8.51 -24.79
CA ARG A 51 -11.97 -9.65 -25.67
C ARG A 51 -13.29 -10.00 -26.36
N GLN A 52 -13.23 -9.97 -27.69
CA GLN A 52 -14.25 -10.38 -28.64
C GLN A 52 -14.43 -11.89 -28.55
N ARG A 53 -15.67 -12.36 -28.45
CA ARG A 53 -16.04 -13.75 -28.69
C ARG A 53 -17.08 -13.69 -29.79
N ASP A 54 -16.70 -14.17 -30.96
CA ASP A 54 -17.55 -14.36 -32.13
C ASP A 54 -18.56 -15.48 -31.82
N ASP A 55 -19.81 -15.29 -32.21
CA ASP A 55 -20.75 -16.37 -32.48
C ASP A 55 -21.76 -15.85 -33.53
N GLU A 56 -21.90 -16.63 -34.58
CA GLU A 56 -22.52 -16.34 -35.87
C GLU A 56 -23.81 -17.15 -35.97
N ASP A 57 -24.98 -16.53 -36.15
CA ASP A 57 -26.11 -17.18 -36.85
C ASP A 57 -27.20 -16.19 -37.36
N THR A 58 -27.17 -15.96 -38.68
CA THR A 58 -28.25 -16.00 -39.72
C THR A 58 -29.70 -15.54 -39.41
N THR A 59 -30.11 -14.29 -39.73
CA THR A 59 -30.97 -13.74 -40.85
C THR A 59 -32.54 -13.82 -40.71
N PRO A 60 -33.39 -13.09 -41.50
CA PRO A 60 -33.56 -11.62 -41.54
C PRO A 60 -35.06 -11.12 -41.62
N GLU A 61 -35.24 -9.79 -41.83
CA GLU A 61 -36.43 -9.01 -42.29
C GLU A 61 -37.33 -8.33 -41.22
N HIS A 62 -37.82 -7.08 -41.32
CA HIS A 62 -37.66 -5.91 -42.22
C HIS A 62 -38.30 -4.68 -41.52
N ARG A 63 -37.76 -3.47 -41.74
CA ARG A 63 -38.42 -2.12 -41.83
C ARG A 63 -37.58 -0.95 -41.24
N THR A 64 -36.80 -0.35 -42.16
CA THR A 64 -36.59 1.09 -42.43
C THR A 64 -36.95 2.14 -41.38
N SER A 65 -35.96 2.98 -40.98
CA SER A 65 -35.86 4.42 -41.35
C SER A 65 -34.99 5.25 -40.39
N GLU A 66 -33.98 5.91 -40.97
CA GLU A 66 -33.50 7.28 -40.70
C GLU A 66 -32.66 7.62 -39.43
N THR A 67 -31.34 7.69 -39.68
CA THR A 67 -30.37 8.76 -39.34
C THR A 67 -30.71 9.82 -38.28
N GLY A 68 -29.94 9.82 -37.18
CA GLY A 68 -29.79 10.97 -36.26
C GLY A 68 -28.61 10.78 -35.28
N PRO A 69 -27.74 11.80 -35.04
CA PRO A 69 -26.54 11.64 -34.22
C PRO A 69 -26.89 11.53 -32.73
N ARG A 70 -26.48 10.44 -32.07
CA ARG A 70 -26.61 10.28 -30.61
C ARG A 70 -25.80 11.37 -29.90
N THR A 71 -26.53 12.34 -29.36
CA THR A 71 -26.02 13.39 -28.48
C THR A 71 -25.20 12.78 -27.35
N LYS A 72 -23.93 13.18 -27.26
CA LYS A 72 -23.06 12.92 -26.11
C LYS A 72 -23.82 13.41 -24.87
N ARG A 73 -24.18 12.48 -23.98
CA ARG A 73 -24.72 12.79 -22.66
C ARG A 73 -23.75 13.77 -21.98
N LYS A 74 -24.15 15.04 -21.92
CA LYS A 74 -23.49 16.07 -21.14
C LYS A 74 -23.32 15.52 -19.73
N ARG A 75 -22.10 15.61 -19.19
CA ARG A 75 -21.87 15.42 -17.76
C ARG A 75 -22.82 16.38 -17.06
N ALA A 76 -23.80 15.83 -16.35
CA ALA A 76 -24.69 16.64 -15.53
C ALA A 76 -23.83 17.46 -14.57
N ALA A 77 -24.21 18.72 -14.41
CA ALA A 77 -23.62 19.69 -13.51
C ALA A 77 -23.51 19.12 -12.07
N PRO A 78 -22.62 19.67 -11.23
CA PRO A 78 -22.60 19.31 -9.82
C PRO A 78 -23.91 19.75 -9.16
N GLU A 79 -24.78 18.79 -8.86
CA GLU A 79 -25.98 18.99 -8.03
C GLU A 79 -25.56 19.54 -6.64
N PRO A 80 -26.29 20.51 -6.07
CA PRO A 80 -25.84 21.33 -4.94
C PRO A 80 -25.93 20.66 -3.56
N ASN A 81 -26.22 19.36 -3.45
CA ASN A 81 -26.24 18.64 -2.16
C ASN A 81 -25.01 17.72 -2.01
N GLY A 82 -23.82 18.31 -2.05
CA GLY A 82 -22.52 17.64 -2.08
C GLY A 82 -22.07 16.94 -0.78
N LEU A 83 -22.99 16.47 0.05
CA LEU A 83 -22.66 15.75 1.27
C LEU A 83 -22.14 14.36 0.93
N ARG A 84 -20.85 14.13 1.20
CA ARG A 84 -20.17 12.85 0.92
C ARG A 84 -19.90 12.11 2.21
N LEU A 85 -20.18 10.82 2.19
CA LEU A 85 -19.97 9.92 3.31
C LEU A 85 -18.46 9.72 3.55
N ALA A 86 -18.07 9.64 4.81
CA ALA A 86 -16.71 9.35 5.25
C ALA A 86 -16.50 7.86 5.51
N CYS A 87 -15.24 7.44 5.62
CA CYS A 87 -14.89 6.08 6.06
C CYS A 87 -15.16 5.95 7.58
N PRO A 88 -15.93 4.94 8.04
CA PRO A 88 -16.19 4.70 9.45
C PRO A 88 -14.91 4.56 10.29
N PHE A 89 -13.90 3.84 9.80
CA PHE A 89 -12.63 3.61 10.50
C PHE A 89 -11.82 4.90 10.66
N TYR A 90 -11.77 5.73 9.61
CA TYR A 90 -11.11 7.04 9.69
C TYR A 90 -11.87 8.00 10.61
N LYS A 91 -13.21 7.91 10.68
CA LYS A 91 -14.02 8.71 11.61
C LYS A 91 -13.86 8.27 13.06
N HIS A 92 -13.72 6.98 13.30
CA HIS A 92 -13.52 6.42 14.64
C HIS A 92 -12.12 6.74 15.18
N ASP A 93 -11.08 6.60 14.35
CA ASP A 93 -9.70 6.94 14.74
C ASP A 93 -8.95 7.66 13.60
N PRO A 94 -9.05 8.99 13.51
CA PRO A 94 -8.34 9.77 12.50
C PRO A 94 -6.82 9.66 12.61
N ALA A 95 -6.27 9.47 13.82
CA ALA A 95 -4.83 9.42 14.07
C ALA A 95 -4.22 8.14 13.48
N LYS A 96 -4.90 7.01 13.65
CA LYS A 96 -4.48 5.71 13.10
C LYS A 96 -4.58 5.66 11.57
N TYR A 97 -5.65 6.21 11.00
CA TYR A 97 -5.93 6.07 9.56
C TYR A 97 -5.46 7.25 8.70
N LYS A 98 -4.75 8.23 9.26
CA LYS A 98 -4.22 9.41 8.53
C LYS A 98 -3.31 9.05 7.35
N ASN A 99 -2.51 7.99 7.48
CA ASN A 99 -1.58 7.56 6.43
C ASN A 99 -2.22 6.56 5.44
N HIS A 100 -3.46 6.12 5.69
CA HIS A 100 -4.21 5.26 4.79
C HIS A 100 -4.91 6.13 3.74
N ASN A 101 -4.22 6.39 2.62
CA ASN A 101 -4.71 7.22 1.52
C ASN A 101 -6.09 6.79 0.99
N THR A 102 -6.43 5.50 1.10
CA THR A 102 -7.75 4.97 0.69
C THR A 102 -8.87 5.31 1.66
N CYS A 103 -8.56 5.66 2.92
CA CYS A 103 -9.51 5.94 4.00
C CYS A 103 -9.64 7.45 4.29
N SER A 104 -8.51 8.18 4.30
CA SER A 104 -8.45 9.61 4.66
C SER A 104 -8.84 10.55 3.50
N GLY A 105 -8.56 10.17 2.24
CA GLY A 105 -8.76 11.05 1.08
C GLY A 105 -10.00 10.77 0.22
N HIS A 106 -10.76 9.72 0.54
CA HIS A 106 -11.92 9.32 -0.26
C HIS A 106 -13.23 9.71 0.40
N CYS A 107 -14.18 10.12 -0.45
CA CYS A 107 -15.49 10.61 -0.04
C CYS A 107 -16.53 9.94 -0.93
N TRP A 108 -17.43 9.16 -0.33
CA TRP A 108 -18.34 8.27 -1.05
C TRP A 108 -19.71 8.91 -1.26
N LYS A 109 -20.28 8.73 -2.45
CA LYS A 109 -21.64 9.21 -2.77
C LYS A 109 -22.74 8.28 -2.25
N THR A 110 -22.42 7.00 -2.09
CA THR A 110 -23.37 5.97 -1.66
C THR A 110 -22.71 4.97 -0.71
N VAL A 111 -23.48 4.44 0.23
CA VAL A 111 -23.05 3.40 1.18
C VAL A 111 -22.61 2.14 0.45
N HIS A 112 -23.15 1.84 -0.73
CA HIS A 112 -22.72 0.70 -1.54
C HIS A 112 -21.22 0.76 -1.89
N ARG A 113 -20.74 1.93 -2.35
CA ARG A 113 -19.32 2.13 -2.67
C ARG A 113 -18.44 2.16 -1.42
N LEU A 114 -18.99 2.62 -0.31
CA LEU A 114 -18.30 2.61 0.96
C LEU A 114 -18.15 1.19 1.52
N LYS A 115 -19.19 0.34 1.43
CA LYS A 115 -19.11 -1.08 1.77
C LYS A 115 -18.06 -1.80 0.93
N GLU A 116 -17.99 -1.54 -0.38
CA GLU A 116 -16.93 -2.06 -1.26
C GLU A 116 -15.53 -1.68 -0.75
N HIS A 117 -15.32 -0.43 -0.33
CA HIS A 117 -14.06 0.01 0.27
C HIS A 117 -13.77 -0.75 1.57
N ILE A 118 -14.77 -0.88 2.45
CA ILE A 118 -14.65 -1.58 3.73
C ILE A 118 -14.25 -3.05 3.51
N TYR A 119 -14.91 -3.77 2.61
CA TYR A 119 -14.57 -5.16 2.29
C TYR A 119 -13.15 -5.35 1.71
N ARG A 120 -12.59 -4.31 1.11
CA ARG A 120 -11.26 -4.37 0.50
C ARG A 120 -10.13 -3.94 1.42
N ASN A 121 -10.41 -3.06 2.37
CA ASN A 121 -9.37 -2.38 3.17
C ASN A 121 -9.45 -2.68 4.66
N HIS A 122 -10.61 -3.13 5.16
CA HIS A 122 -10.87 -3.27 6.60
C HIS A 122 -11.43 -4.65 7.00
N VAL A 123 -11.86 -5.47 6.04
CA VAL A 123 -12.19 -6.87 6.31
C VAL A 123 -10.93 -7.72 6.22
N LEU A 124 -10.59 -8.35 7.33
CA LEU A 124 -9.44 -9.22 7.45
C LEU A 124 -9.72 -10.57 6.80
N LYS A 125 -9.39 -10.69 5.51
CA LYS A 125 -9.43 -11.98 4.84
C LYS A 125 -8.30 -12.86 5.38
N ASN A 126 -8.61 -14.13 5.66
CA ASN A 126 -7.67 -15.14 6.12
C ASN A 126 -6.97 -14.80 7.45
N CYS A 127 -7.70 -14.24 8.43
CA CYS A 127 -7.15 -14.00 9.78
C CYS A 127 -7.57 -15.03 10.80
N CYS A 128 -6.68 -15.32 11.76
CA CYS A 128 -7.03 -16.18 12.89
C CYS A 128 -7.83 -15.41 13.95
N PRO A 129 -8.98 -15.94 14.41
CA PRO A 129 -9.81 -15.26 15.41
C PRO A 129 -9.17 -15.24 16.81
N ARG A 130 -8.12 -16.03 17.06
CA ARG A 130 -7.40 -16.08 18.34
C ARG A 130 -6.25 -15.08 18.40
N CYS A 131 -5.31 -15.17 17.46
CA CYS A 131 -4.10 -14.36 17.47
C CYS A 131 -4.16 -13.12 16.54
N LEU A 132 -5.22 -12.99 15.73
CA LEU A 132 -5.42 -11.90 14.75
C LEU A 132 -4.31 -11.81 13.69
N GLU A 133 -3.57 -12.91 13.51
CA GLU A 133 -2.51 -13.01 12.52
C GLU A 133 -3.10 -13.27 11.13
N HIS A 134 -2.52 -12.61 10.12
CA HIS A 134 -2.93 -12.71 8.73
C HIS A 134 -2.21 -13.86 8.05
N PHE A 135 -2.95 -14.62 7.23
CA PHE A 135 -2.41 -15.71 6.43
C PHE A 135 -2.64 -15.44 4.94
N ASP A 136 -1.67 -15.79 4.10
CA ASP A 136 -1.74 -15.56 2.65
C ASP A 136 -2.84 -16.40 1.96
N GLY A 137 -3.40 -17.39 2.64
CA GLY A 137 -4.46 -18.25 2.11
C GLY A 137 -5.36 -18.88 3.17
N SER A 138 -6.55 -19.28 2.75
CA SER A 138 -7.52 -19.98 3.61
C SER A 138 -6.99 -21.32 4.13
N GLU A 139 -6.11 -21.98 3.37
CA GLU A 139 -5.49 -23.25 3.77
C GLU A 139 -4.45 -23.05 4.88
N ALA A 140 -3.57 -22.05 4.74
CA ALA A 140 -2.61 -21.68 5.78
C ALA A 140 -3.31 -21.26 7.09
N LEU A 141 -4.45 -20.56 7.01
CA LEU A 141 -5.28 -20.26 8.18
C LEU A 141 -5.84 -21.54 8.82
N LYS A 142 -6.36 -22.48 8.03
CA LYS A 142 -6.90 -23.75 8.54
C LYS A 142 -5.84 -24.59 9.21
N ASP A 143 -4.64 -24.66 8.64
CA ASP A 143 -3.52 -25.39 9.20
C ASP A 143 -3.05 -24.77 10.51
N HIS A 144 -2.99 -23.43 10.59
CA HIS A 144 -2.74 -22.72 11.83
C HIS A 144 -3.80 -23.01 12.90
N GLN A 145 -5.09 -22.99 12.54
CA GLN A 145 -6.19 -23.30 13.46
C GLN A 145 -6.17 -24.76 13.95
N ARG A 146 -5.64 -25.69 13.15
CA ARG A 146 -5.51 -27.11 13.46
C ARG A 146 -4.18 -27.48 14.12
N ALA A 147 -3.28 -26.52 14.31
CA ALA A 147 -1.99 -26.75 14.93
C ALA A 147 -2.16 -27.35 16.34
N LYS A 148 -1.28 -28.30 16.69
CA LYS A 148 -1.30 -28.96 18.02
C LYS A 148 -1.10 -27.97 19.16
N VAL A 149 -0.31 -26.93 18.92
CA VAL A 149 -0.10 -25.84 19.86
C VAL A 149 -1.06 -24.71 19.51
N PRO A 150 -2.00 -24.35 20.40
CA PRO A 150 -2.91 -23.25 20.14
C PRO A 150 -2.16 -21.91 20.18
N CYS A 151 -2.48 -21.02 19.25
CA CYS A 151 -1.89 -19.68 19.23
C CYS A 151 -2.37 -18.80 20.41
N GLU A 152 -1.53 -17.83 20.75
CA GLU A 152 -1.78 -16.86 21.81
C GLU A 152 -3.04 -16.03 21.50
N LEU A 153 -3.93 -15.95 22.48
CA LEU A 153 -5.15 -15.17 22.36
C LEU A 153 -4.78 -13.69 22.52
N LYS A 154 -4.90 -12.93 21.43
CA LYS A 154 -4.75 -11.48 21.44
C LYS A 154 -6.12 -10.84 21.55
N GLN A 155 -6.21 -9.77 22.33
CA GLN A 155 -7.44 -9.00 22.44
C GLN A 155 -7.73 -8.36 21.08
N ALA A 156 -8.93 -8.61 20.54
CA ALA A 156 -9.39 -8.02 19.29
C ALA A 156 -9.31 -6.50 19.39
N SER A 157 -8.46 -5.89 18.56
CA SER A 157 -8.54 -4.44 18.36
C SER A 157 -9.88 -4.10 17.72
N VAL A 158 -10.48 -2.99 18.13
CA VAL A 158 -11.76 -2.43 17.63
C VAL A 158 -11.79 -2.27 16.09
N ASP A 159 -10.63 -2.34 15.46
CA ASP A 159 -10.41 -2.08 14.04
C ASP A 159 -10.59 -3.30 13.11
N THR A 160 -11.03 -4.44 13.63
CA THR A 160 -11.17 -5.68 12.86
C THR A 160 -12.62 -6.07 12.70
N ILE A 161 -13.12 -6.08 11.46
CA ILE A 161 -14.45 -6.60 11.15
C ILE A 161 -14.44 -8.12 11.30
N THR A 162 -15.21 -8.63 12.26
CA THR A 162 -15.42 -10.06 12.47
C THR A 162 -16.35 -10.67 11.41
N ASP A 163 -16.28 -11.99 11.21
CA ASP A 163 -17.15 -12.73 10.27
C ASP A 163 -18.65 -12.48 10.52
N GLU A 164 -19.06 -12.27 11.77
CA GLU A 164 -20.44 -11.95 12.13
C GLU A 164 -20.84 -10.54 11.70
N GLN A 165 -19.95 -9.56 11.87
CA GLN A 165 -20.14 -8.20 11.40
C GLN A 165 -20.14 -8.16 9.86
N GLU A 166 -19.29 -8.94 9.20
CA GLU A 166 -19.27 -9.06 7.73
C GLU A 166 -20.62 -9.58 7.21
N LYS A 167 -21.19 -10.62 7.81
CA LYS A 167 -22.54 -11.13 7.47
C LYS A 167 -23.62 -10.07 7.65
N LYS A 168 -23.59 -9.31 8.75
CA LYS A 168 -24.52 -8.20 9.00
C LYS A 168 -24.36 -7.09 7.96
N LEU A 169 -23.12 -6.75 7.58
CA LEU A 169 -22.82 -5.76 6.54
C LEU A 169 -23.28 -6.20 5.14
N HIS A 170 -23.28 -7.50 4.86
CA HIS A 170 -23.80 -8.06 3.59
C HIS A 170 -25.32 -8.00 3.47
N THR A 171 -26.03 -7.83 4.59
CA THR A 171 -27.49 -7.69 4.57
C THR A 171 -27.87 -6.45 3.75
N ARG A 172 -28.80 -6.64 2.81
CA ARG A 172 -29.24 -5.56 1.92
C ARG A 172 -29.98 -4.50 2.74
N ALA A 173 -29.53 -3.25 2.63
CA ALA A 173 -30.20 -2.13 3.27
C ALA A 173 -31.65 -2.01 2.76
N LYS A 174 -32.55 -1.57 3.63
CA LYS A 174 -33.96 -1.38 3.28
C LYS A 174 -34.09 -0.37 2.12
N PRO A 175 -34.99 -0.61 1.16
CA PRO A 175 -35.26 0.37 0.11
C PRO A 175 -35.81 1.67 0.73
N ASN A 176 -35.52 2.81 0.10
CA ASN A 176 -36.00 4.15 0.51
C ASN A 176 -35.45 4.75 1.81
N VAL A 177 -34.39 4.18 2.40
CA VAL A 177 -33.67 4.81 3.53
C VAL A 177 -32.62 5.81 3.01
N PRO A 178 -32.48 7.01 3.61
CA PRO A 178 -31.45 7.97 3.23
C PRO A 178 -30.04 7.39 3.42
N GLU A 179 -29.09 7.84 2.61
CA GLU A 179 -27.70 7.35 2.66
C GLU A 179 -27.02 7.63 4.01
N GLU A 180 -27.43 8.69 4.69
CA GLU A 180 -27.00 9.03 6.05
C GLU A 180 -27.37 7.94 7.05
N GLU A 181 -28.64 7.55 7.08
CA GLU A 181 -29.14 6.55 8.01
C GLU A 181 -28.53 5.17 7.72
N LYS A 182 -28.40 4.81 6.44
CA LYS A 182 -27.67 3.59 6.03
C LYS A 182 -26.21 3.60 6.50
N TRP A 183 -25.58 4.77 6.57
CA TRP A 183 -24.22 4.90 7.09
C TRP A 183 -24.19 4.73 8.61
N ARG A 184 -25.16 5.30 9.33
CA ARG A 184 -25.28 5.15 10.80
C ARG A 184 -25.52 3.69 11.19
N GLU A 185 -26.43 3.00 10.51
CA GLU A 185 -26.67 1.56 10.69
C GLU A 185 -25.37 0.76 10.47
N MET A 186 -24.63 1.08 9.40
CA MET A 186 -23.36 0.44 9.10
C MET A 186 -22.30 0.71 10.18
N TYR A 187 -22.22 1.95 10.68
CA TYR A 187 -21.28 2.33 11.73
C TYR A 187 -21.56 1.55 13.01
N GLN A 188 -22.82 1.42 13.43
CA GLN A 188 -23.21 0.64 14.61
C GLN A 188 -22.90 -0.86 14.47
N ILE A 189 -22.94 -1.41 13.24
CA ILE A 189 -22.52 -2.79 12.99
C ILE A 189 -20.99 -2.94 13.18
N ILE A 190 -20.22 -1.95 12.71
CA ILE A 190 -18.75 -1.98 12.77
C ILE A 190 -18.26 -1.70 14.21
N PHE A 191 -18.87 -0.74 14.88
CA PHE A 191 -18.51 -0.25 16.22
C PHE A 191 -19.73 -0.34 17.16
N PRO A 192 -20.08 -1.54 17.65
CA PRO A 192 -21.23 -1.71 18.52
C PRO A 192 -20.99 -1.03 19.88
N GLY A 193 -21.92 -0.19 20.32
CA GLY A 193 -21.86 0.49 21.63
C GLY A 193 -21.13 1.84 21.63
N GLU A 194 -20.58 2.27 20.49
CA GLU A 194 -19.95 3.59 20.34
C GLU A 194 -20.96 4.67 19.93
N GLU A 195 -20.68 5.92 20.31
CA GLU A 195 -21.46 7.07 19.85
C GLU A 195 -21.29 7.26 18.35
N VAL A 196 -22.40 7.31 17.61
CA VAL A 196 -22.38 7.41 16.15
C VAL A 196 -22.01 8.84 15.73
N PRO A 197 -20.83 9.07 15.12
CA PRO A 197 -20.40 10.40 14.73
C PRO A 197 -21.14 10.86 13.47
N SER A 198 -20.89 12.10 13.04
CA SER A 198 -21.43 12.63 11.79
C SER A 198 -21.00 11.76 10.59
N PRO A 199 -21.93 11.25 9.78
CA PRO A 199 -21.64 10.39 8.62
C PRO A 199 -20.81 11.07 7.53
N TYR A 200 -20.84 12.41 7.54
CA TYR A 200 -20.20 13.22 6.53
C TYR A 200 -18.76 13.52 6.92
N HIS A 201 -17.90 13.60 5.90
CA HIS A 201 -16.59 14.17 6.11
C HIS A 201 -16.79 15.59 6.66
N GLU A 202 -16.17 15.90 7.80
CA GLU A 202 -15.98 17.30 8.16
C GLU A 202 -15.01 17.82 7.10
N LEU A 203 -15.57 18.35 6.01
CA LEU A 203 -14.89 19.42 5.32
C LEU A 203 -14.74 20.46 6.41
N ALA A 204 -13.59 20.44 7.11
CA ALA A 204 -13.17 21.54 7.97
C ALA A 204 -13.56 22.76 7.17
N ALA A 205 -14.56 23.50 7.69
CA ALA A 205 -15.32 24.51 6.97
C ALA A 205 -14.36 25.12 5.97
N GLU A 206 -14.57 24.81 4.68
CA GLU A 206 -13.61 25.04 3.58
C GLU A 206 -12.73 26.20 4.03
N PRO A 207 -11.42 26.03 4.36
CA PRO A 207 -10.62 27.20 4.71
C PRO A 207 -10.88 28.13 3.56
N SER A 208 -11.63 29.20 3.86
CA SER A 208 -12.44 29.95 2.90
C SER A 208 -11.65 30.00 1.62
N LYS A 209 -12.21 29.70 0.44
CA LYS A 209 -11.43 29.56 -0.82
C LYS A 209 -10.25 30.54 -0.99
N ALA A 210 -10.21 31.69 -0.31
CA ALA A 210 -9.02 32.43 0.14
C ALA A 210 -7.76 31.64 0.64
N GLY A 211 -7.83 30.43 1.20
CA GLY A 211 -6.67 29.70 1.74
C GLY A 211 -5.95 28.81 0.72
N ILE A 212 -6.70 28.24 -0.22
CA ILE A 212 -6.18 27.46 -1.37
C ILE A 212 -6.08 28.35 -2.63
N SER A 213 -6.69 29.53 -2.63
CA SER A 213 -6.45 30.63 -3.60
C SER A 213 -5.07 31.27 -3.42
N ARG A 214 -4.02 30.44 -3.37
CA ARG A 214 -2.64 30.85 -3.62
C ARG A 214 -2.02 30.14 -4.82
N PHE A 215 -2.71 29.16 -5.41
CA PHE A 215 -2.35 28.56 -6.70
C PHE A 215 -3.51 28.73 -7.67
N SER A 216 -3.28 29.50 -8.73
CA SER A 216 -4.30 30.01 -9.65
C SER A 216 -4.55 29.08 -10.84
N SER A 217 -3.94 27.89 -10.91
CA SER A 217 -4.25 26.92 -11.96
C SER A 217 -3.94 25.48 -11.54
N PRO A 218 -4.74 24.48 -11.96
CA PRO A 218 -4.37 23.06 -11.89
C PRO A 218 -2.99 22.75 -12.48
N ASP A 219 -2.53 23.54 -13.46
CA ASP A 219 -1.21 23.38 -14.07
C ASP A 219 -0.08 23.87 -13.16
N GLU A 220 -0.30 24.93 -12.35
CA GLU A 220 0.66 25.38 -11.35
C GLU A 220 0.87 24.34 -10.24
N VAL A 221 -0.19 23.64 -9.85
CA VAL A 221 -0.11 22.54 -8.87
C VAL A 221 0.68 21.37 -9.44
N LYS A 222 0.45 21.00 -10.71
CA LYS A 222 1.24 19.95 -11.37
C LYS A 222 2.71 20.32 -11.43
N GLU A 223 3.01 21.57 -11.77
CA GLU A 223 4.38 22.06 -11.87
C GLU A 223 5.09 22.13 -10.51
N LEU A 224 4.36 22.52 -9.47
CA LEU A 224 4.86 22.47 -8.10
C LEU A 224 5.19 21.02 -7.69
N LEU A 225 4.35 20.05 -8.05
CA LEU A 225 4.60 18.64 -7.76
C LEU A 225 5.80 18.10 -8.55
N ARG A 226 5.96 18.46 -9.83
CA ARG A 226 7.16 18.13 -10.62
C ARG A 226 8.44 18.69 -10.00
N THR A 227 8.35 19.88 -9.40
CA THR A 227 9.52 20.59 -8.88
C THR A 227 9.89 20.15 -7.46
N LYS A 228 8.89 19.98 -6.59
CA LYS A 228 9.12 19.79 -5.15
C LYS A 228 9.19 18.33 -4.72
N LEU A 229 8.52 17.42 -5.44
CA LEU A 229 8.41 16.03 -5.03
C LEU A 229 9.68 15.20 -5.31
N PRO A 230 10.34 15.28 -6.48
CA PRO A 230 11.56 14.51 -6.76
C PRO A 230 12.70 14.69 -5.75
N PRO A 231 13.07 15.92 -5.28
CA PRO A 231 14.16 16.07 -4.32
C PRO A 231 13.81 15.48 -2.94
N LEU A 232 12.55 15.53 -2.53
CA LEU A 232 12.10 14.93 -1.27
C LEU A 232 12.14 13.40 -1.31
N VAL A 233 11.70 12.82 -2.43
CA VAL A 233 11.74 11.36 -2.66
C VAL A 233 13.18 10.88 -2.75
N ARG A 234 14.05 11.61 -3.46
CA ARG A 234 15.48 11.28 -3.55
C ARG A 234 16.13 11.21 -2.16
N ARG A 235 15.93 12.25 -1.33
CA ARG A 235 16.48 12.27 0.03
C ARG A 235 15.97 11.13 0.90
N ALA A 236 14.69 10.77 0.76
CA ALA A 236 14.12 9.63 1.49
C ALA A 236 14.71 8.29 1.01
N LEU A 237 14.89 8.12 -0.30
CA LEU A 237 15.50 6.93 -0.89
C LEU A 237 16.97 6.79 -0.49
N GLU A 238 17.74 7.87 -0.52
CA GLU A 238 19.15 7.88 -0.08
C GLU A 238 19.25 7.39 1.37
N LYS A 239 18.44 7.95 2.27
CA LYS A 239 18.41 7.55 3.68
C LYS A 239 18.06 6.06 3.86
N GLU A 240 17.11 5.56 3.09
CA GLU A 240 16.70 4.15 3.20
C GLU A 240 17.74 3.21 2.61
N VAL A 241 18.37 3.56 1.49
CA VAL A 241 19.47 2.79 0.91
C VAL A 241 20.66 2.75 1.87
N ASP A 242 21.01 3.87 2.50
CA ASP A 242 22.09 3.88 3.48
C ASP A 242 21.80 2.95 4.66
N ARG A 243 20.59 3.03 5.23
CA ARG A 243 20.14 2.15 6.31
C ARG A 243 20.24 0.67 5.94
N LEU A 244 19.77 0.28 4.76
CA LEU A 244 19.80 -1.12 4.32
C LEU A 244 21.22 -1.66 4.15
N PHE A 245 22.16 -0.82 3.70
CA PHE A 245 23.57 -1.22 3.58
C PHE A 245 24.24 -1.33 4.95
N GLU A 246 23.91 -0.46 5.91
CA GLU A 246 24.38 -0.56 7.29
C GLU A 246 23.86 -1.85 7.94
N ASP A 247 22.55 -2.13 7.83
CA ASP A 247 21.93 -3.36 8.35
C ASP A 247 22.57 -4.63 7.74
N LEU A 248 22.88 -4.61 6.43
CA LEU A 248 23.55 -5.72 5.77
C LEU A 248 24.99 -5.90 6.28
N GLN A 249 25.72 -4.81 6.44
CA GLN A 249 27.09 -4.83 6.94
C GLN A 249 27.15 -5.41 8.36
N GLU A 250 26.22 -5.01 9.24
CA GLU A 250 26.11 -5.54 10.60
C GLU A 250 25.83 -7.05 10.60
N LYS A 251 24.88 -7.52 9.76
CA LYS A 251 24.57 -8.95 9.63
C LYS A 251 25.76 -9.77 9.12
N VAL A 252 26.51 -9.24 8.15
CA VAL A 252 27.71 -9.91 7.66
C VAL A 252 28.75 -10.01 8.78
N ASN A 253 29.00 -8.93 9.52
CA ASN A 253 29.94 -8.94 10.64
C ASN A 253 29.54 -9.96 11.72
N GLN A 254 28.25 -10.03 12.07
CA GLN A 254 27.75 -11.02 13.03
C GLN A 254 27.98 -12.45 12.52
N LYS A 255 27.73 -12.70 11.23
CA LYS A 255 27.95 -14.02 10.63
C LYS A 255 29.43 -14.39 10.54
N THR A 256 30.31 -13.41 10.32
CA THR A 256 31.76 -13.63 10.31
C THR A 256 32.24 -14.19 11.65
N VAL A 257 31.73 -13.70 12.78
CA VAL A 257 32.08 -14.23 14.11
C VAL A 257 31.67 -15.69 14.26
N GLU A 258 30.49 -16.07 13.78
CA GLU A 258 30.04 -17.47 13.79
C GLU A 258 30.92 -18.34 12.90
N ILE A 259 31.23 -17.88 11.68
CA ILE A 259 32.09 -18.61 10.75
C ILE A 259 33.49 -18.83 11.35
N ILE A 260 34.07 -17.82 12.00
CA ILE A 260 35.38 -17.94 12.65
C ILE A 260 35.33 -19.05 13.70
N ARG A 261 34.31 -19.05 14.58
CA ARG A 261 34.16 -20.09 15.61
C ARG A 261 33.99 -21.49 15.01
N ASP A 262 33.18 -21.61 13.95
CA ASP A 262 32.97 -22.90 13.28
C ASP A 262 34.26 -23.43 12.66
N VAL A 263 35.03 -22.56 12.01
CA VAL A 263 36.33 -22.91 11.43
C VAL A 263 37.35 -23.26 12.51
N GLU A 264 37.43 -22.49 13.60
CA GLU A 264 38.30 -22.78 14.75
C GLU A 264 37.98 -24.16 15.35
N LEU A 265 36.70 -24.47 15.56
CA LEU A 265 36.27 -25.78 16.06
C LEU A 265 36.61 -26.92 15.08
N GLN A 266 36.47 -26.68 13.78
CA GLN A 266 36.84 -27.66 12.75
C GLN A 266 38.35 -27.91 12.74
N MET A 267 39.17 -26.86 12.88
CA MET A 267 40.62 -26.99 12.98
C MET A 267 41.04 -27.76 14.22
N LEU A 268 40.52 -27.41 15.40
CA LEU A 268 40.81 -28.10 16.65
C LEU A 268 40.46 -29.60 16.58
N ARG A 269 39.30 -29.92 16.01
CA ARG A 269 38.87 -31.31 15.79
C ARG A 269 39.85 -32.07 14.90
N THR A 270 40.31 -31.44 13.82
CA THR A 270 41.26 -32.07 12.88
C THR A 270 42.61 -32.34 13.54
N ILE A 271 43.10 -31.43 14.39
CA ILE A 271 44.34 -31.61 15.14
C ILE A 271 44.21 -32.77 16.14
N GLN A 272 43.12 -32.81 16.92
CA GLN A 272 42.89 -33.89 17.89
C GLN A 272 42.83 -35.28 17.23
N PHE A 273 42.14 -35.41 16.08
CA PHE A 273 42.11 -36.68 15.33
C PHE A 273 43.44 -37.04 14.67
N GLY A 274 44.27 -36.04 14.31
CA GLY A 274 45.63 -36.26 13.82
C GLY A 274 46.59 -36.74 14.90
N GLU A 275 46.43 -36.27 16.14
CA GLU A 275 47.21 -36.73 17.29
C GLU A 275 46.85 -38.16 17.68
N GLU A 276 45.55 -38.52 17.71
CA GLU A 276 45.08 -39.88 18.03
C GLU A 276 45.54 -40.95 17.02
N GLN A 277 45.70 -40.62 15.73
CA GLN A 277 46.22 -41.55 14.73
C GLN A 277 47.74 -41.74 14.80
N SER A 278 48.50 -40.78 15.36
CA SER A 278 49.96 -40.90 15.51
C SER A 278 50.39 -41.70 16.75
N VAL A 279 49.48 -41.91 17.71
CA VAL A 279 49.74 -42.62 18.97
C VAL A 279 49.36 -44.11 18.91
N ALA A 280 48.83 -44.60 17.78
CA ALA A 280 48.57 -46.03 17.60
C ALA A 280 49.90 -46.83 17.59
N PRO A 281 50.17 -47.71 18.57
CA PRO A 281 51.40 -48.49 18.58
C PRO A 281 51.35 -49.52 17.46
N ALA A 282 52.47 -49.66 16.74
CA ALA A 282 52.72 -50.76 15.82
C ALA A 282 52.57 -52.08 16.59
N ALA A 283 51.42 -52.73 16.44
CA ALA A 283 51.20 -54.07 16.94
C ALA A 283 52.01 -55.04 16.07
N ALA A 284 52.93 -55.74 16.75
CA ALA A 284 53.78 -56.81 16.26
C ALA A 284 53.01 -58.07 15.87
#